data_AF-A0A933QXH3-F1
#
_entry.id   AF-A0A933QXH3-F1
#
_cell.length_a   1.000
_cell.length_b   1.000
_cell.length_c   1.000
_cell.angle_alpha   90.00
_cell.angle_beta   90.00
_cell.angle_gamma   90.00
#
_symmetry.space_group_name_H-M   'P 1'
#
loop_
_entity.id
_entity.type
_entity.pdbx_description
1 polymer ?
#
loop_
_entity_poly.entity_id
_entity_poly.type
_entity_poly.pdbx_seq_one_letter_code
_entity_poly.pdbx_strand_id
1 'polypeptide(L)'
;MGVTIHYNGKLDDPRALDELLITAKRFCREHNWKFHEIDDRIIGKVERWIPSDDEEIHTQTSRIDDRQRGLLINPHPESETVWLTFNQHGELCFYMPESDPGHYWESKCLFTKTQFAPLEVHMAICDLLHLIKDKHFPSLEVYDEGEYFETGDPKQLAHKIGFLNNVMDQLEQKLSEEDSDDPAVNAIRDAVDEVETFHGTPLPEGKPPKDKKRKLNVERGKKITLRDPEWKRDHGISAGKN
;
A
#
# COMPACT_ATOMS: atom_id res chain seq x y z
N MET A 1 3.81 -6.92 -9.51
CA MET A 1 3.88 -7.76 -8.28
C MET A 1 4.90 -7.14 -7.35
N GLY A 2 4.61 -7.05 -6.06
CA GLY A 2 5.45 -6.34 -5.11
C GLY A 2 4.98 -6.54 -3.68
N VAL A 3 5.84 -6.34 -2.69
CA VAL A 3 5.45 -6.49 -1.28
C VAL A 3 4.41 -5.44 -0.91
N THR A 4 3.21 -5.92 -0.61
CA THR A 4 2.00 -5.14 -0.38
C THR A 4 1.36 -5.55 0.94
N ILE A 5 0.89 -4.56 1.70
CA ILE A 5 0.05 -4.79 2.89
C ILE A 5 -1.38 -4.50 2.48
N HIS A 6 -2.25 -5.51 2.57
CA HIS A 6 -3.69 -5.40 2.30
C HIS A 6 -4.43 -5.36 3.62
N TYR A 7 -5.47 -4.54 3.73
CA TYR A 7 -6.26 -4.39 4.94
C TYR A 7 -7.70 -3.97 4.65
N ASN A 8 -8.62 -4.50 5.45
CA ASN A 8 -10.04 -4.25 5.33
C ASN A 8 -10.74 -4.39 6.69
N GLY A 9 -11.99 -3.95 6.77
CA GLY A 9 -12.83 -4.23 7.93
C GLY A 9 -13.85 -3.14 8.22
N LYS A 10 -14.57 -3.30 9.32
CA LYS A 10 -15.56 -2.35 9.81
C LYS A 10 -15.45 -2.15 11.31
N LEU A 11 -15.38 -0.90 11.75
CA LEU A 11 -15.41 -0.56 13.18
C LEU A 11 -16.68 -1.11 13.84
N ASP A 12 -16.51 -1.76 14.99
CA ASP A 12 -17.63 -2.25 15.79
C ASP A 12 -18.49 -1.10 16.32
N ASP A 13 -17.84 0.03 16.64
CA ASP A 13 -18.48 1.28 17.04
C ASP A 13 -17.90 2.45 16.23
N PRO A 14 -18.66 3.04 15.28
CA PRO A 14 -18.21 4.20 14.51
C PRO A 14 -17.79 5.41 15.35
N ARG A 15 -18.22 5.51 16.62
CA ARG A 15 -17.80 6.57 17.54
C ARG A 15 -16.34 6.43 17.97
N ALA A 16 -15.74 5.25 17.82
CA ALA A 16 -14.33 5.02 18.09
C ALA A 16 -13.40 5.68 17.06
N LEU A 17 -13.95 6.14 15.92
CA LEU A 17 -13.17 6.72 14.83
C LEU A 17 -12.31 7.90 15.28
N ASP A 18 -12.85 8.84 16.06
CA ASP A 18 -12.10 10.04 16.45
C ASP A 18 -10.87 9.68 17.30
N GLU A 19 -11.00 8.77 18.26
CA GLU A 19 -9.88 8.28 19.07
C GLU A 19 -8.86 7.47 18.24
N LEU A 20 -9.35 6.64 17.30
CA LEU A 20 -8.49 5.92 16.35
C LEU A 20 -7.63 6.90 15.54
N LEU A 21 -8.25 7.94 14.96
CA LEU A 21 -7.53 8.94 14.17
C LEU A 21 -6.55 9.74 15.04
N ILE A 22 -6.88 10.03 16.31
CA ILE A 22 -5.94 10.66 17.25
C ILE A 22 -4.71 9.78 17.48
N THR A 23 -4.92 8.47 17.71
CA THR A 23 -3.83 7.50 17.88
C THR A 23 -2.96 7.41 16.63
N ALA A 24 -3.56 7.30 15.45
CA ALA A 24 -2.83 7.25 14.17
C ALA A 24 -2.03 8.54 13.90
N LYS A 25 -2.61 9.72 14.16
CA LYS A 25 -1.90 11.01 14.03
C LYS A 25 -0.70 11.10 14.97
N ARG A 26 -0.82 10.58 16.20
CA ARG A 26 0.27 10.57 17.17
C ARG A 26 1.42 9.70 16.68
N PHE A 27 1.11 8.48 16.22
CA PHE A 27 2.09 7.59 15.61
C PHE A 27 2.80 8.26 14.43
N CYS A 28 2.05 8.89 13.52
CA CYS A 28 2.65 9.62 12.40
C CYS A 28 3.62 10.71 12.86
N ARG A 29 3.26 11.47 13.90
CA ARG A 29 4.13 12.53 14.46
C ARG A 29 5.40 11.97 15.08
N GLU A 30 5.30 10.86 15.83
CA GLU A 30 6.46 10.18 16.43
C GLU A 30 7.43 9.65 15.37
N HIS A 31 6.90 9.23 14.22
CA HIS A 31 7.67 8.74 13.08
C HIS A 31 8.05 9.83 12.05
N ASN A 32 7.69 11.10 12.30
CA ASN A 32 7.86 12.23 11.36
C ASN A 32 7.22 12.02 9.98
N TRP A 33 6.11 11.27 9.93
CA TRP A 33 5.34 11.04 8.71
C TRP A 33 4.39 12.20 8.42
N LYS A 34 4.29 12.55 7.14
CA LYS A 34 3.29 13.50 6.67
C LYS A 34 1.95 12.80 6.58
N PHE A 35 0.88 13.53 6.85
CA PHE A 35 -0.46 13.04 6.61
C PHE A 35 -1.40 14.18 6.25
N HIS A 36 -2.47 13.83 5.55
CA HIS A 36 -3.58 14.71 5.22
C HIS A 36 -4.86 14.17 5.84
N GLU A 37 -5.61 15.04 6.50
CA GLU A 37 -6.92 14.68 7.05
C GLU A 37 -8.00 14.83 5.98
N ILE A 38 -8.91 13.87 5.92
CA ILE A 38 -10.04 13.86 4.99
C ILE A 38 -11.32 13.97 5.79
N ASP A 39 -12.24 14.80 5.31
CA ASP A 39 -13.61 14.93 5.81
C ASP A 39 -14.51 15.42 4.67
N ASP A 40 -14.75 14.52 3.71
CA ASP A 40 -15.40 14.83 2.45
C ASP A 40 -16.80 14.22 2.39
N ARG A 41 -17.74 14.94 1.76
CA ARG A 41 -19.06 14.40 1.43
C ARG A 41 -19.03 13.86 0.01
N ILE A 42 -19.36 12.58 -0.15
CA ILE A 42 -19.34 11.85 -1.41
C ILE A 42 -20.78 11.76 -1.93
N ILE A 43 -21.08 12.49 -3.01
CA ILE A 43 -22.43 12.55 -3.59
C ILE A 43 -22.35 12.23 -5.08
N GLY A 44 -23.21 11.32 -5.54
CA GLY A 44 -23.35 11.05 -6.96
C GLY A 44 -23.71 9.60 -7.22
N LYS A 45 -22.91 8.93 -8.04
CA LYS A 45 -23.02 7.49 -8.29
C LYS A 45 -21.74 6.78 -7.90
N VAL A 46 -21.88 5.56 -7.44
CA VAL A 46 -20.76 4.71 -7.04
C VAL A 46 -20.89 3.34 -7.69
N GLU A 47 -19.82 2.88 -8.29
CA GLU A 47 -19.63 1.51 -8.74
C GLU A 47 -19.02 0.67 -7.61
N ARG A 48 -19.61 -0.51 -7.39
CA ARG A 48 -19.16 -1.47 -6.38
C ARG A 48 -19.00 -2.84 -6.99
N TRP A 49 -17.99 -3.57 -6.55
CA TRP A 49 -17.88 -4.99 -6.83
C TRP A 49 -18.99 -5.78 -6.12
N ILE A 50 -19.56 -6.76 -6.82
CA ILE A 50 -20.53 -7.70 -6.26
C ILE A 50 -19.90 -9.09 -6.26
N PRO A 51 -19.92 -9.79 -5.11
CA PRO A 51 -19.56 -11.20 -5.07
C PRO A 51 -20.42 -12.03 -6.01
N SER A 52 -19.77 -12.79 -6.88
CA SER A 52 -20.38 -13.76 -7.77
C SER A 52 -19.67 -15.10 -7.65
N ASP A 53 -20.38 -16.18 -7.96
CA ASP A 53 -19.85 -17.55 -7.94
C ASP A 53 -19.12 -17.92 -9.26
N ASP A 54 -19.15 -17.04 -10.26
CA ASP A 54 -18.42 -17.20 -11.51
C ASP A 54 -17.05 -16.49 -11.50
N GLU A 55 -16.22 -16.78 -12.50
CA GLU A 55 -14.91 -16.16 -12.68
C GLU A 55 -15.01 -14.73 -13.27
N GLU A 56 -16.22 -14.21 -13.47
CA GLU A 56 -16.45 -12.89 -14.06
C GLU A 56 -16.48 -11.79 -12.99
N ILE A 57 -16.00 -10.61 -13.36
CA ILE A 57 -16.05 -9.43 -12.49
C ILE A 57 -17.44 -8.80 -12.65
N HIS A 58 -18.24 -8.89 -11.59
CA HIS A 58 -19.56 -8.24 -11.55
C HIS A 58 -19.49 -6.95 -10.75
N THR A 59 -20.05 -5.89 -11.32
CA THR A 59 -20.17 -4.59 -10.64
C THR A 59 -21.60 -4.06 -10.71
N GLN A 60 -21.93 -3.18 -9.76
CA GLN A 60 -23.19 -2.45 -9.75
C GLN A 60 -22.98 -1.00 -9.42
N THR A 61 -23.57 -0.16 -10.26
CA THR A 61 -23.66 1.28 -10.02
C THR A 61 -24.93 1.61 -9.24
N SER A 62 -24.80 2.45 -8.21
CA SER A 62 -25.92 2.93 -7.39
C SER A 62 -25.72 4.40 -7.00
N ARG A 63 -26.77 5.07 -6.49
CA ARG A 63 -26.62 6.43 -5.95
C ARG A 63 -25.91 6.39 -4.60
N ILE A 64 -25.10 7.41 -4.33
CA ILE A 64 -24.40 7.59 -3.05
C ILE A 64 -24.62 9.01 -2.51
N ASP A 65 -24.76 9.08 -1.19
CA ASP A 65 -24.66 10.28 -0.36
C ASP A 65 -24.03 9.80 0.96
N ASP A 66 -22.71 9.87 1.03
CA ASP A 66 -21.90 9.36 2.14
C ASP A 66 -20.93 10.45 2.62
N ARG A 67 -20.28 10.21 3.75
CA ARG A 67 -19.23 11.05 4.31
C ARG A 67 -18.00 10.19 4.58
N GLN A 68 -16.90 10.52 3.93
CA GLN A 68 -15.63 9.84 4.12
C GLN A 68 -14.75 10.66 5.07
N ARG A 69 -14.24 10.02 6.12
CA ARG A 69 -13.32 10.63 7.09
C ARG A 69 -12.08 9.77 7.29
N GLY A 70 -10.94 10.39 7.52
CA GLY A 70 -9.74 9.63 7.86
C GLY A 70 -8.41 10.34 7.59
N LEU A 71 -7.37 9.55 7.32
CA LEU A 71 -6.02 10.02 7.05
C LEU A 71 -5.46 9.41 5.77
N LEU A 72 -4.82 10.25 4.96
CA LEU A 72 -3.89 9.84 3.92
C LEU A 72 -2.49 10.03 4.48
N ILE A 73 -1.81 8.93 4.77
CA ILE A 73 -0.50 8.96 5.43
C ILE A 73 0.57 8.68 4.39
N ASN A 74 1.65 9.46 4.41
CA ASN A 74 2.81 9.31 3.54
C ASN A 74 4.05 8.96 4.39
N PRO A 75 4.31 7.66 4.60
CA PRO A 75 5.43 7.20 5.43
C PRO A 75 6.81 7.52 4.83
N HIS A 76 6.92 7.40 3.50
CA HIS A 76 8.18 7.56 2.77
C HIS A 76 7.91 7.89 1.29
N PRO A 77 8.79 8.65 0.59
CA PRO A 77 8.62 8.94 -0.85
C PRO A 77 8.60 7.71 -1.77
N GLU A 78 9.19 6.60 -1.33
CA GLU A 78 9.25 5.32 -2.07
C GLU A 78 8.22 4.29 -1.55
N SER A 79 7.29 4.73 -0.70
CA SER A 79 6.13 3.95 -0.27
C SER A 79 4.88 4.57 -0.87
N GLU A 80 3.90 3.75 -1.23
CA GLU A 80 2.56 4.25 -1.49
C GLU A 80 1.94 4.86 -0.22
N THR A 81 0.89 5.66 -0.42
CA THR A 81 0.08 6.23 0.65
C THR A 81 -0.61 5.12 1.45
N VAL A 82 -0.62 5.23 2.77
CA VAL A 82 -1.50 4.43 3.63
C VAL A 82 -2.83 5.15 3.76
N TRP A 83 -3.89 4.50 3.28
CA TRP A 83 -5.26 5.00 3.26
C TRP A 83 -5.99 4.53 4.51
N LEU A 84 -6.02 5.36 5.54
CA LEU A 84 -6.77 5.07 6.77
C LEU A 84 -8.07 5.87 6.76
N THR A 85 -8.96 5.53 5.83
CA THR A 85 -10.21 6.25 5.54
C THR A 85 -11.44 5.38 5.72
N PHE A 86 -12.51 5.99 6.22
CA PHE A 86 -13.74 5.32 6.63
C PHE A 86 -14.96 6.04 6.09
N ASN A 87 -16.01 5.29 5.72
CA ASN A 87 -17.32 5.87 5.42
C ASN A 87 -18.11 6.20 6.70
N GLN A 88 -19.31 6.76 6.55
CA GLN A 88 -20.18 7.11 7.69
C GLN A 88 -20.63 5.91 8.53
N HIS A 89 -20.47 4.69 8.00
CA HIS A 89 -20.80 3.44 8.68
C HIS A 89 -19.59 2.81 9.39
N GLY A 90 -18.43 3.47 9.37
CA GLY A 90 -17.21 2.97 10.00
C GLY A 90 -16.52 1.85 9.24
N GLU A 91 -16.87 1.61 7.98
CA GLU A 91 -16.17 0.66 7.11
C GLU A 91 -14.93 1.32 6.52
N LEU A 92 -13.80 0.60 6.49
CA LEU A 92 -12.65 1.03 5.70
C LEU A 92 -13.06 1.11 4.23
N CYS A 93 -12.83 2.27 3.62
CA CYS A 93 -13.13 2.45 2.23
C CYS A 93 -12.32 3.57 1.60
N PHE A 94 -12.16 3.47 0.28
CA PHE A 94 -11.67 4.52 -0.58
C PHE A 94 -12.67 4.73 -1.72
N TYR A 95 -13.07 5.98 -1.94
CA TYR A 95 -13.86 6.40 -3.09
C TYR A 95 -12.92 7.02 -4.12
N MET A 96 -12.57 6.26 -5.15
CA MET A 96 -11.74 6.75 -6.24
C MET A 96 -12.62 7.55 -7.20
N PRO A 97 -12.37 8.86 -7.41
CA PRO A 97 -13.08 9.62 -8.42
C PRO A 97 -12.78 9.09 -9.82
N GLU A 98 -13.80 8.97 -10.65
CA GLU A 98 -13.67 8.59 -12.06
C GLU A 98 -13.59 9.82 -12.98
N SER A 99 -13.38 9.58 -14.27
CA SER A 99 -13.32 10.63 -15.30
C SER A 99 -14.58 11.49 -15.35
N ASP A 100 -15.75 10.88 -15.12
CA ASP A 100 -17.03 11.59 -15.09
C ASP A 100 -17.29 12.19 -13.69
N PRO A 101 -17.46 13.52 -13.57
CA PRO A 101 -17.70 14.15 -12.28
C PRO A 101 -18.90 13.54 -11.53
N GLY A 102 -18.68 13.22 -10.25
CA GLY A 102 -19.70 12.60 -9.40
C GLY A 102 -19.88 11.09 -9.63
N HIS A 103 -19.01 10.45 -10.39
CA HIS A 103 -18.87 8.99 -10.44
C HIS A 103 -17.63 8.56 -9.65
N TYR A 104 -17.79 7.49 -8.88
CA TYR A 104 -16.77 6.97 -8.00
C TYR A 104 -16.70 5.46 -8.10
N TRP A 105 -15.51 4.91 -7.95
CA TRP A 105 -15.32 3.50 -7.65
C TRP A 105 -15.10 3.31 -6.14
N GLU A 106 -15.84 2.42 -5.50
CA GLU A 106 -15.63 2.08 -4.09
C GLU A 106 -14.72 0.86 -3.95
N SER A 107 -13.62 1.01 -3.20
CA SER A 107 -12.84 -0.12 -2.70
C SER A 107 -12.97 -0.21 -1.19
N LYS A 108 -13.30 -1.41 -0.69
CA LYS A 108 -13.30 -1.75 0.75
C LYS A 108 -12.08 -2.58 1.17
N CYS A 109 -11.30 -3.07 0.20
CA CYS A 109 -10.01 -3.69 0.44
C CYS A 109 -8.92 -2.69 0.06
N LEU A 110 -8.31 -2.09 1.07
CA LEU A 110 -7.26 -1.09 0.89
C LEU A 110 -5.92 -1.79 0.91
N PHE A 111 -4.94 -1.18 0.25
CA PHE A 111 -3.60 -1.73 0.22
C PHE A 111 -2.56 -0.63 0.11
N THR A 112 -1.34 -0.96 0.51
CA THR A 112 -0.18 -0.07 0.39
C THR A 112 1.04 -0.90 -0.01
N LYS A 113 1.62 -0.56 -1.16
CA LYS A 113 2.90 -1.14 -1.59
C LYS A 113 4.07 -0.43 -0.96
N THR A 114 5.04 -1.21 -0.51
CA THR A 114 6.24 -0.71 0.19
C THR A 114 7.54 -1.25 -0.41
N GLN A 115 7.48 -1.97 -1.53
CA GLN A 115 8.61 -2.73 -2.09
C GLN A 115 9.88 -1.90 -2.38
N PHE A 116 9.72 -0.59 -2.61
CA PHE A 116 10.80 0.34 -2.93
C PHE A 116 11.27 1.15 -1.72
N ALA A 117 10.50 1.17 -0.63
CA ALA A 117 10.87 1.87 0.59
C ALA A 117 11.88 1.06 1.42
N PRO A 118 12.62 1.71 2.33
CA PRO A 118 13.41 1.01 3.35
C PRO A 118 12.56 0.02 4.15
N LEU A 119 13.17 -1.10 4.56
CA LEU A 119 12.54 -2.19 5.30
C LEU A 119 11.75 -1.69 6.52
N GLU A 120 12.32 -0.72 7.23
CA GLU A 120 11.77 -0.15 8.45
C GLU A 120 10.44 0.58 8.21
N VAL A 121 10.19 1.07 6.99
CA VAL A 121 8.93 1.73 6.62
C VAL A 121 7.80 0.70 6.60
N HIS A 122 8.01 -0.44 5.95
CA HIS A 122 7.04 -1.53 5.94
C HIS A 122 6.74 -2.01 7.36
N MET A 123 7.79 -2.26 8.15
CA MET A 123 7.65 -2.68 9.54
C MET A 123 6.83 -1.67 10.37
N ALA A 124 7.11 -0.38 10.22
CA ALA A 124 6.39 0.67 10.94
C ALA A 124 4.92 0.80 10.51
N ILE A 125 4.58 0.53 9.24
CA ILE A 125 3.18 0.48 8.79
C ILE A 125 2.48 -0.70 9.46
N CYS A 126 3.10 -1.87 9.52
CA CYS A 126 2.55 -3.02 10.25
C CYS A 126 2.38 -2.72 11.75
N ASP A 127 3.33 -2.04 12.39
CA ASP A 127 3.23 -1.63 13.79
C ASP A 127 2.07 -0.64 14.03
N LEU A 128 1.83 0.30 13.10
CA LEU A 128 0.67 1.20 13.13
C LEU A 128 -0.64 0.42 13.05
N LEU A 129 -0.74 -0.54 12.13
CA LEU A 129 -1.94 -1.35 11.94
C LEU A 129 -2.21 -2.25 13.15
N HIS A 130 -1.19 -2.85 13.76
CA HIS A 130 -1.31 -3.56 15.05
C HIS A 130 -1.82 -2.65 16.16
N LEU A 131 -1.20 -1.47 16.32
CA LEU A 131 -1.59 -0.50 17.33
C LEU A 131 -3.08 -0.10 17.21
N ILE A 132 -3.55 0.13 15.99
CA ILE A 132 -4.95 0.47 15.72
C ILE A 132 -5.86 -0.73 15.99
N LYS A 133 -5.48 -1.91 15.49
CA LYS A 133 -6.24 -3.16 15.67
C LYS A 133 -6.50 -3.45 17.15
N ASP A 134 -5.44 -3.42 17.95
CA ASP A 134 -5.50 -3.80 19.37
C ASP A 134 -6.31 -2.82 20.21
N LYS A 135 -6.27 -1.52 19.89
CA LYS A 135 -6.86 -0.48 20.75
C LYS A 135 -8.24 -0.03 20.32
N HIS A 136 -8.50 0.00 19.01
CA HIS A 136 -9.66 0.71 18.47
C HIS A 136 -10.44 -0.09 17.43
N PHE A 137 -9.82 -1.05 16.77
CA PHE A 137 -10.39 -1.73 15.62
C PHE A 137 -10.11 -3.25 15.62
N PRO A 138 -10.66 -4.02 16.57
CA PRO A 138 -10.33 -5.44 16.72
C PRO A 138 -10.65 -6.28 15.48
N SER A 139 -11.71 -5.91 14.76
CA SER A 139 -12.17 -6.51 13.50
C SER A 139 -11.35 -6.12 12.26
N LEU A 140 -10.27 -5.33 12.40
CA LEU A 140 -9.35 -5.03 11.29
C LEU A 140 -8.70 -6.32 10.79
N GLU A 141 -8.90 -6.65 9.53
CA GLU A 141 -8.20 -7.73 8.86
C GLU A 141 -7.00 -7.15 8.10
N VAL A 142 -5.85 -7.80 8.27
CA VAL A 142 -4.62 -7.42 7.56
C VAL A 142 -4.04 -8.69 6.97
N TYR A 143 -3.65 -8.60 5.70
CA TYR A 143 -2.90 -9.61 4.99
C TYR A 143 -1.64 -8.96 4.44
N ASP A 144 -0.49 -9.35 4.99
CA ASP A 144 0.81 -8.84 4.59
C ASP A 144 1.54 -9.87 3.72
N GLU A 145 1.77 -9.55 2.44
CA GLU A 145 2.55 -10.42 1.55
C GLU A 145 4.01 -10.61 2.01
N GLY A 146 4.52 -9.65 2.81
CA GLY A 146 5.79 -9.71 3.51
C GLY A 146 5.81 -10.67 4.69
N GLU A 147 4.64 -11.11 5.18
CA GLU A 147 4.42 -11.92 6.40
C GLU A 147 4.97 -11.29 7.70
N TYR A 148 5.40 -10.03 7.67
CA TYR A 148 5.92 -9.35 8.85
C TYR A 148 4.81 -9.03 9.83
N PHE A 149 3.62 -8.68 9.36
CA PHE A 149 2.48 -8.38 10.22
C PHE A 149 2.19 -9.55 11.18
N GLU A 150 2.18 -10.79 10.69
CA GLU A 150 1.88 -11.98 11.49
C GLU A 150 3.10 -12.49 12.26
N THR A 151 4.29 -12.46 11.65
CA THR A 151 5.48 -13.10 12.23
C THR A 151 6.32 -12.17 13.09
N GLY A 152 6.33 -10.88 12.78
CA GLY A 152 7.29 -9.89 13.29
C GLY A 152 8.75 -10.27 13.04
N ASP A 153 9.06 -11.04 11.99
CA ASP A 153 10.44 -11.42 11.64
C ASP A 153 11.01 -10.48 10.55
N PRO A 154 11.88 -9.52 10.92
CA PRO A 154 12.47 -8.60 9.95
C PRO A 154 13.41 -9.29 8.96
N LYS A 155 13.98 -10.46 9.29
CA LYS A 155 14.88 -11.19 8.37
C LYS A 155 14.09 -11.85 7.26
N GLN A 156 12.93 -12.42 7.58
CA GLN A 156 12.02 -13.00 6.60
C GLN A 156 11.53 -11.94 5.62
N LEU A 157 11.09 -10.79 6.15
CA LEU A 157 10.68 -9.65 5.32
C LEU A 157 11.82 -9.17 4.40
N ALA A 158 13.02 -8.98 4.95
CA ALA A 158 14.18 -8.56 4.16
C ALA A 158 14.54 -9.56 3.05
N HIS A 159 14.44 -10.86 3.33
CA HIS A 159 14.66 -11.91 2.35
C HIS A 159 13.63 -11.85 1.22
N LYS A 160 12.34 -11.69 1.53
CA LYS A 160 11.27 -11.60 0.54
C LYS A 160 11.38 -10.36 -0.35
N ILE A 161 11.60 -9.19 0.24
CA ILE A 161 11.80 -7.94 -0.53
C ILE A 161 13.03 -8.07 -1.42
N GLY A 162 14.15 -8.56 -0.88
CA GLY A 162 15.38 -8.76 -1.65
C GLY A 162 15.22 -9.75 -2.80
N PHE A 163 14.49 -10.84 -2.58
CA PHE A 163 14.19 -11.82 -3.62
C PHE A 163 13.35 -11.19 -4.75
N LEU A 164 12.26 -10.50 -4.43
CA LEU A 164 11.38 -9.88 -5.41
C LEU A 164 12.10 -8.79 -6.22
N ASN A 165 12.87 -7.93 -5.56
CA ASN A 165 13.63 -6.89 -6.25
C ASN A 165 14.66 -7.49 -7.21
N ASN A 166 15.37 -8.55 -6.81
CA ASN A 166 16.31 -9.24 -7.69
C ASN A 166 15.62 -9.89 -8.91
N VAL A 167 14.42 -10.46 -8.73
CA VAL A 167 13.63 -11.02 -9.85
C VAL A 167 13.20 -9.90 -10.81
N MET A 168 12.77 -8.75 -10.28
CA MET A 168 12.39 -7.59 -11.08
C MET A 168 13.58 -7.00 -11.85
N ASP A 169 14.74 -6.85 -11.20
CA ASP A 169 15.97 -6.34 -11.84
C ASP A 169 16.41 -7.25 -12.99
N GLN A 170 16.33 -8.58 -12.80
CA GLN A 170 16.66 -9.55 -13.85
C GLN A 170 15.67 -9.49 -15.02
N LEU A 171 14.38 -9.28 -14.73
CA LEU A 171 13.36 -9.14 -15.75
C LEU A 171 13.57 -7.85 -16.55
N GLU A 172 13.82 -6.73 -15.87
CA GLU A 172 14.12 -5.43 -16.50
C GLU A 172 15.36 -5.51 -17.38
N GLN A 173 16.43 -6.16 -16.91
CA GLN A 173 17.64 -6.36 -17.70
C GLN A 173 17.33 -7.14 -19.00
N LYS A 174 16.62 -8.26 -18.90
CA LYS A 174 16.24 -9.05 -20.08
C LYS A 174 15.35 -8.28 -21.05
N LEU A 175 14.40 -7.50 -20.52
CA LEU A 175 13.56 -6.62 -21.33
C LEU A 175 14.33 -5.45 -21.95
N SER A 176 15.52 -5.11 -21.46
CA SER A 176 16.38 -4.04 -21.99
C SER A 176 17.44 -4.54 -22.98
N GLU A 177 17.69 -5.85 -23.07
CA GLU A 177 18.67 -6.44 -24.00
C GLU A 177 18.15 -6.42 -25.45
N GLU A 178 18.47 -5.37 -26.22
CA GLU A 178 17.97 -5.13 -27.60
C GLU A 178 18.05 -6.35 -28.54
N ASP A 179 18.99 -7.27 -28.31
CA ASP A 179 19.23 -8.48 -29.12
C ASP A 179 18.61 -9.78 -28.56
N SER A 180 17.65 -9.69 -27.64
CA SER A 180 16.93 -10.88 -27.14
C SER A 180 15.99 -11.47 -28.22
N ASP A 181 16.42 -12.54 -28.89
CA ASP A 181 15.58 -13.36 -29.78
C ASP A 181 14.54 -14.21 -29.03
N ASP A 182 14.42 -14.09 -27.69
CA ASP A 182 13.41 -14.81 -26.92
C ASP A 182 11.99 -14.31 -27.27
N PRO A 183 11.11 -15.16 -27.83
CA PRO A 183 9.77 -14.77 -28.24
C PRO A 183 8.93 -14.20 -27.10
N ALA A 184 9.18 -14.61 -25.85
CA ALA A 184 8.46 -14.11 -24.69
C ALA A 184 8.90 -12.69 -24.31
N VAL A 185 10.19 -12.37 -24.46
CA VAL A 185 10.72 -11.02 -24.21
C VAL A 185 10.21 -10.04 -25.26
N ASN A 186 10.17 -10.45 -26.53
CA ASN A 186 9.65 -9.62 -27.62
C ASN A 186 8.14 -9.39 -27.51
N ALA A 187 7.36 -10.42 -27.15
CA ALA A 187 5.92 -10.25 -26.91
C ALA A 187 5.59 -9.29 -25.76
N ILE A 188 6.42 -9.29 -24.70
CA ILE A 188 6.26 -8.34 -23.59
C ILE A 188 6.66 -6.92 -24.04
N ARG A 189 7.75 -6.76 -24.80
CA ARG A 189 8.15 -5.46 -25.36
C ARG A 189 7.08 -4.85 -26.24
N ASP A 190 6.57 -5.62 -27.20
CA ASP A 190 5.51 -5.18 -28.11
C ASP A 190 4.27 -4.71 -27.33
N ALA A 191 3.91 -5.44 -26.26
CA ALA A 191 2.80 -5.05 -25.38
C ALA A 191 3.09 -3.77 -24.57
N VAL A 192 4.34 -3.49 -24.18
CA VAL A 192 4.71 -2.24 -23.50
C VAL A 192 4.65 -1.06 -24.48
N ASP A 193 5.17 -1.22 -25.69
CA ASP A 193 5.15 -0.18 -26.74
C ASP A 193 3.70 0.16 -27.18
N GLU A 194 2.80 -0.83 -27.23
CA GLU A 194 1.37 -0.60 -27.47
C GLU A 194 0.70 0.24 -26.36
N VAL A 195 1.13 0.10 -25.10
CA VAL A 195 0.59 0.88 -23.98
C VAL A 195 1.09 2.33 -24.00
N GLU A 196 2.33 2.57 -24.42
CA GLU A 196 2.90 3.92 -24.54
C GLU A 196 2.25 4.73 -25.68
N THR A 197 1.85 4.07 -26.78
CA THR A 197 1.19 4.73 -27.91
C THR A 197 -0.27 5.12 -27.66
N PHE A 198 -0.92 4.58 -26.62
CA PHE A 198 -2.31 4.91 -26.28
C PHE A 198 -2.46 6.25 -25.53
N HIS A 199 -1.39 6.80 -24.95
CA HIS A 199 -1.39 8.12 -24.31
C HIS A 199 -1.05 9.22 -25.31
N GLY A 200 -1.96 9.44 -26.26
CA GLY A 200 -1.88 10.52 -27.24
C GLY A 200 -2.04 11.91 -26.62
N THR A 201 -0.98 12.49 -26.10
CA THR A 201 -0.67 13.93 -26.24
C THR A 201 0.83 14.17 -26.05
N PRO A 202 1.52 14.86 -26.97
CA PRO A 202 2.95 15.11 -26.83
C PRO A 202 3.19 16.12 -25.71
N LEU A 203 3.99 15.76 -24.72
CA LEU A 203 4.59 16.73 -23.81
C LEU A 203 5.55 17.64 -24.61
N PRO A 204 5.60 18.96 -24.32
CA PRO A 204 6.46 19.88 -25.04
C PRO A 204 7.94 19.53 -24.81
N GLU A 205 8.72 19.57 -25.90
CA GLU A 205 10.15 19.26 -25.95
C GLU A 205 10.97 20.12 -24.97
N GLY A 206 11.12 19.65 -23.74
CA GLY A 206 12.16 20.06 -22.82
C GLY A 206 13.37 19.16 -23.01
N LYS A 207 14.53 19.74 -23.35
CA LYS A 207 15.80 19.00 -23.50
C LYS A 207 16.01 18.02 -22.35
N PRO A 208 16.38 16.75 -22.62
CA PRO A 208 16.63 15.77 -21.57
C PRO A 208 17.71 16.29 -20.61
N PRO A 209 17.53 16.18 -19.28
CA PRO A 209 18.59 16.48 -18.34
C PRO A 209 19.76 15.54 -18.63
N LYS A 210 20.96 16.11 -18.82
CA LYS A 210 22.18 15.33 -19.02
C LYS A 210 22.35 14.34 -17.86
N ASP A 211 22.35 13.05 -18.18
CA ASP A 211 22.71 11.96 -17.28
C ASP A 211 24.07 12.20 -16.64
N LYS A 212 24.04 12.65 -15.39
CA LYS A 212 25.16 12.41 -14.48
C LYS A 212 24.89 11.05 -13.86
N LYS A 213 25.53 10.00 -14.39
CA LYS A 213 25.69 8.70 -13.73
C LYS A 213 26.20 8.93 -12.31
N ARG A 214 25.30 9.07 -11.34
CA ARG A 214 25.62 9.02 -9.92
C ARG A 214 25.81 7.54 -9.61
N LYS A 215 27.07 7.12 -9.46
CA LYS A 215 27.37 5.84 -8.81
C LYS A 215 26.66 5.84 -7.46
N LEU A 216 25.63 5.02 -7.32
CA LEU A 216 25.04 4.72 -6.02
C LEU A 216 26.11 3.93 -5.26
N ASN A 217 26.81 4.61 -4.34
CA ASN A 217 27.56 3.91 -3.31
C ASN A 217 26.53 3.31 -2.36
N VAL A 218 26.21 2.03 -2.55
CA VAL A 218 25.53 1.24 -1.53
C VAL A 218 26.52 1.10 -0.38
N GLU A 219 26.36 1.89 0.68
CA GLU A 219 27.07 1.67 1.94
C GLU A 219 26.64 0.31 2.51
N ARG A 220 27.38 -0.75 2.16
CA ARG A 220 27.34 -2.01 2.89
C ARG A 220 27.71 -1.74 4.33
N GLY A 221 26.73 -1.91 5.22
CA GLY A 221 26.95 -2.11 6.65
C GLY A 221 26.98 -0.85 7.49
N LYS A 222 25.80 -0.26 7.74
CA LYS A 222 25.48 0.15 9.10
C LYS A 222 24.70 -0.99 9.75
N LYS A 223 25.21 -1.46 10.89
CA LYS A 223 24.60 -2.50 11.72
C LYS A 223 23.18 -2.03 12.06
N ILE A 224 22.18 -2.58 11.39
CA ILE A 224 20.77 -2.34 11.73
C ILE A 224 20.62 -2.77 13.19
N THR A 225 20.32 -1.81 14.07
CA THR A 225 19.86 -2.13 15.42
C THR A 225 18.47 -2.70 15.27
N LEU A 226 18.40 -4.03 15.15
CA LEU A 226 17.16 -4.80 15.25
C LEU A 226 16.51 -4.45 16.58
N ARG A 227 15.40 -3.72 16.54
CA ARG A 227 14.60 -3.43 17.71
C ARG A 227 13.49 -4.48 17.75
N ASP A 228 13.31 -5.13 18.90
CA ASP A 228 12.15 -6.00 19.08
C ASP A 228 10.87 -5.19 18.87
N PRO A 229 9.89 -5.71 18.09
CA PRO A 229 8.63 -5.02 17.82
C PRO A 229 7.97 -4.63 19.13
N GLU A 230 7.50 -3.38 19.24
CA GLU A 230 6.98 -2.88 20.51
C GLU A 230 5.75 -3.65 20.98
N TRP A 231 4.91 -4.12 20.05
CA TRP A 231 3.74 -4.94 20.35
C TRP A 231 4.09 -6.33 20.93
N LYS A 232 5.28 -6.88 20.67
CA LYS A 232 5.72 -8.14 21.29
C LYS A 232 6.18 -8.00 22.74
N ARG A 233 6.33 -6.78 23.27
CA ARG A 233 6.91 -6.55 24.61
C ARG A 233 5.94 -6.83 25.76
N ASP A 234 4.63 -6.74 25.49
CA ASP A 234 3.58 -6.91 26.49
C ASP A 234 2.74 -8.19 26.31
N HIS A 235 2.96 -8.94 25.22
CA HIS A 235 2.39 -10.28 25.07
C HIS A 235 3.27 -11.29 25.81
N GLY A 236 2.76 -11.72 26.98
CA GLY A 236 3.45 -12.58 27.93
C GLY A 236 4.18 -13.77 27.31
N ILE A 237 5.30 -14.11 27.94
CA ILE A 237 6.08 -15.33 27.74
C ILE A 237 5.11 -16.50 27.55
N SER A 238 5.12 -17.08 26.34
CA SER A 238 4.38 -18.30 26.01
C SER A 238 4.56 -19.32 27.13
N ALA A 239 3.42 -19.84 27.62
CA ALA A 239 3.34 -20.97 28.52
C ALA A 239 3.90 -22.22 27.82
N GLY A 240 5.22 -22.35 27.81
CA GLY A 240 5.96 -23.44 27.16
C GLY A 240 7.22 -23.87 27.91
N LYS A 241 7.34 -23.52 29.19
CA LYS A 241 8.33 -24.09 30.12
C LYS A 241 7.68 -24.34 31.47
N ASN A 242 7.10 -25.52 31.62
CA ASN A 242 7.05 -26.29 32.85
C ASN A 242 7.39 -27.74 32.47
#